data_AF-A0A0L8FKU0-F1
#
_entry.id   AF-A0A0L8FKU0-F1
#
_cell.length_a   1.000
_cell.length_b   1.000
_cell.length_c   1.000
_cell.angle_alpha   90.00
_cell.angle_beta   90.00
_cell.angle_gamma   90.00
#
_symmetry.space_group_name_H-M   'P 1'
#
loop_
_entity.id
_entity.type
_entity.pdbx_description
1 polymer ?
#
loop_
_entity_poly.entity_id
_entity_poly.type
_entity_poly.pdbx_seq_one_letter_code
_entity_poly.pdbx_strand_id
1 'polypeptide(L)'
;MQCMVNVCWCVSRNGKLINGTKLTDAKPDCHKGTNLSPCVWELVKHSRGSPGSLRPSCTESGEYERVQCDGNKCWCTNKHGNKIKGSQVHLPKRPVCDAAVKAVEVTTLKKIVAPQITTTTAKTVTVKGVLPKKPNVRK
;
A
#
# COMPACT_ATOMS: atom_id res chain seq x y z
N MET A 1 18.00 15.95 -20.88
CA MET A 1 17.81 16.53 -19.53
C MET A 1 17.57 18.00 -19.75
N GLN A 2 16.70 18.63 -18.96
CA GLN A 2 16.47 20.08 -19.01
C GLN A 2 16.77 20.67 -17.64
N CYS A 3 17.29 21.90 -17.62
CA CYS A 3 17.53 22.65 -16.40
C CYS A 3 16.96 24.06 -16.52
N MET A 4 16.53 24.62 -15.40
CA MET A 4 16.10 26.01 -15.24
C MET A 4 16.66 26.51 -13.91
N VAL A 5 17.55 27.50 -13.97
CA VAL A 5 18.31 28.01 -12.82
C VAL A 5 19.03 26.85 -12.11
N ASN A 6 18.59 26.47 -10.91
CA ASN A 6 19.17 25.41 -10.11
C ASN A 6 18.29 24.14 -10.06
N VAL A 7 17.24 24.08 -10.88
CA VAL A 7 16.35 22.91 -10.93
C VAL A 7 16.58 22.16 -12.24
N CYS A 8 16.89 20.87 -12.17
CA CYS A 8 17.11 20.01 -13.33
C CYS A 8 16.16 18.80 -13.32
N TRP A 9 15.76 18.31 -14.49
CA TRP A 9 14.87 17.16 -14.65
C TRP A 9 15.15 16.35 -15.93
N CYS A 10 14.73 15.09 -15.93
CA CYS A 10 14.69 14.29 -17.14
C CYS A 10 13.47 14.65 -17.98
N VAL A 11 13.67 14.61 -19.29
CA VAL A 11 12.61 14.82 -20.28
C VAL A 11 12.37 13.54 -21.08
N SER A 12 11.12 13.33 -21.50
CA SER A 12 10.69 12.27 -22.41
C SER A 12 11.20 12.53 -23.83
N ARG A 13 10.93 11.61 -24.77
CA ARG A 13 11.26 11.80 -26.19
C ARG A 13 10.64 13.07 -26.80
N ASN A 14 9.51 13.53 -26.25
CA ASN A 14 8.80 14.73 -26.71
C ASN A 14 9.14 15.99 -25.90
N GLY A 15 10.20 15.96 -25.09
CA GLY A 15 10.62 17.12 -24.28
C GLY A 15 9.79 17.38 -23.02
N LYS A 16 8.80 16.54 -22.70
CA LYS A 16 7.98 16.70 -21.48
C LYS A 16 8.72 16.22 -20.23
N LEU A 17 8.51 16.90 -19.11
CA LEU A 17 8.99 16.49 -17.78
C LEU A 17 8.59 15.03 -17.48
N ILE A 18 9.53 14.27 -16.89
CA ILE A 18 9.26 12.96 -16.32
C ILE A 18 9.17 13.10 -14.79
N ASN A 19 8.03 12.77 -14.21
CA ASN A 19 7.78 12.90 -12.77
C ASN A 19 8.78 12.08 -11.95
N GLY A 20 9.15 12.59 -10.77
CA GLY A 20 10.14 11.98 -9.88
C GLY A 20 11.61 12.23 -10.27
N THR A 21 11.89 12.94 -11.37
CA THR A 21 13.28 13.25 -11.79
C THR A 21 13.72 14.68 -11.51
N LYS A 22 12.86 15.51 -10.93
CA LYS A 22 13.15 16.91 -10.64
C LYS A 22 14.05 16.99 -9.40
N LEU A 23 15.22 17.59 -9.55
CA LEU A 23 16.18 17.83 -8.47
C LEU A 23 16.53 19.31 -8.40
N THR A 24 16.71 19.81 -7.18
CA THR A 24 17.19 21.17 -6.88
C THR A 24 18.66 21.08 -6.48
N ASP A 25 19.49 21.97 -7.00
CA ASP A 25 20.95 22.02 -6.79
C ASP A 25 21.70 20.72 -7.18
N ALA A 26 21.05 19.85 -7.96
CA ALA A 26 21.59 18.58 -8.43
C ALA A 26 21.05 18.21 -9.82
N LYS A 27 21.77 17.33 -10.53
CA LYS A 27 21.41 16.85 -11.87
C LYS A 27 20.96 15.39 -11.83
N PRO A 28 19.77 15.05 -12.37
CA PRO A 28 19.34 13.65 -12.45
C PRO A 28 20.11 12.92 -13.56
N ASP A 29 20.48 11.67 -13.29
CA ASP A 29 21.12 10.80 -14.26
C ASP A 29 20.07 10.16 -15.17
N CYS A 30 19.78 10.83 -16.28
CA CYS A 30 18.78 10.38 -17.25
C CYS A 30 19.24 9.22 -18.16
N HIS A 31 20.47 8.73 -17.99
CA HIS A 31 21.07 7.70 -18.85
C HIS A 31 21.33 6.39 -18.11
N LYS A 32 21.80 6.45 -16.87
CA LYS A 32 22.07 5.27 -16.04
C LYS A 32 21.14 5.18 -14.83
N GLY A 33 20.44 6.26 -14.46
CA GLY A 33 19.48 6.25 -13.36
C GLY A 33 20.11 6.11 -11.97
N THR A 34 21.41 6.43 -11.81
CA THR A 34 22.17 6.19 -10.56
C THR A 34 21.61 6.93 -9.34
N ASN A 35 20.97 8.07 -9.54
CA ASN A 35 20.32 8.86 -8.49
C ASN A 35 18.80 8.94 -8.65
N LEU A 36 18.19 7.95 -9.31
CA LEU A 36 16.75 7.83 -9.47
C LEU A 36 16.26 6.58 -8.74
N SER A 37 15.04 6.62 -8.19
CA SER A 37 14.42 5.43 -7.63
C SER A 37 14.15 4.39 -8.73
N PRO A 38 14.02 3.10 -8.38
CA PRO A 38 13.77 2.05 -9.37
C PRO A 38 12.54 2.30 -10.25
N CYS A 39 11.41 2.72 -9.65
CA CYS A 39 10.18 3.02 -10.39
C CYS A 39 10.38 4.21 -11.34
N VAL A 40 11.00 5.29 -10.86
CA VAL A 40 11.24 6.49 -11.67
C VAL A 40 12.20 6.18 -12.82
N TRP A 41 13.23 5.36 -12.59
CA TRP A 41 14.13 4.93 -13.65
C TRP A 41 13.41 4.12 -14.74
N GLU A 42 12.51 3.21 -14.36
CA GLU A 42 11.65 2.51 -15.32
C GLU A 42 10.73 3.45 -16.09
N LEU A 43 10.15 4.45 -15.42
CA LEU A 43 9.38 5.50 -16.08
C LEU A 43 10.22 6.31 -17.07
N VAL A 44 11.50 6.56 -16.76
CA VAL A 44 12.44 7.23 -17.67
C VAL A 44 12.71 6.39 -18.92
N LYS A 45 13.00 5.10 -18.75
CA LYS A 45 13.18 4.15 -19.86
C LYS A 45 11.93 4.12 -20.77
N HIS A 46 10.76 3.97 -20.17
CA HIS A 46 9.49 3.99 -20.91
C HIS A 46 9.24 5.31 -21.64
N SER A 47 9.42 6.44 -20.96
CA SER A 47 9.19 7.77 -21.54
C SER A 47 10.19 8.14 -22.63
N ARG A 48 11.35 7.48 -22.68
CA ARG A 48 12.36 7.61 -23.74
C ARG A 48 12.18 6.60 -24.87
N GLY A 49 11.18 5.72 -24.78
CA GLY A 49 10.84 4.76 -25.83
C GLY A 49 11.71 3.50 -25.81
N SER A 50 12.21 3.06 -24.65
CA SER A 50 12.90 1.78 -24.55
C SER A 50 11.95 0.64 -24.98
N PRO A 51 12.31 -0.19 -25.98
CA PRO A 51 11.47 -1.29 -26.44
C PRO A 51 11.13 -2.25 -25.30
N GLY A 52 9.87 -2.71 -25.25
CA GLY A 52 9.40 -3.65 -24.23
C GLY A 52 9.30 -3.09 -22.80
N SER A 53 9.58 -1.80 -22.59
CA SER A 53 9.37 -1.18 -21.28
C SER A 53 7.90 -0.82 -21.06
N LEU A 54 7.33 -1.29 -19.96
CA LEU A 54 6.00 -0.93 -19.51
C LEU A 54 6.04 0.41 -18.77
N ARG A 55 4.94 1.17 -18.78
CA ARG A 55 4.83 2.41 -18.01
C ARG A 55 4.49 2.07 -16.55
N PRO A 56 5.42 2.21 -15.59
CA PRO A 56 5.08 2.03 -14.19
C PRO A 56 4.28 3.24 -13.68
N SER A 57 3.43 3.00 -12.69
CA SER A 57 2.82 4.03 -11.86
C SER A 57 3.69 4.22 -10.62
N CYS A 58 4.16 5.45 -10.41
CA CYS A 58 5.02 5.77 -9.27
C CYS A 58 4.32 6.81 -8.39
N THR A 59 4.50 6.67 -7.08
CA THR A 59 4.17 7.67 -6.07
C THR A 59 5.06 8.92 -6.26
N GLU A 60 4.72 10.01 -5.58
CA GLU A 60 5.51 11.25 -5.64
C GLU A 60 6.93 11.10 -5.06
N SER A 61 7.12 10.21 -4.08
CA SER A 61 8.44 9.84 -3.54
C SER A 61 9.24 8.93 -4.48
N GLY A 62 8.66 8.51 -5.60
CA GLY A 62 9.30 7.63 -6.57
C GLY A 62 9.22 6.14 -6.22
N GLU A 63 8.44 5.74 -5.23
CA GLU A 63 8.13 4.33 -4.99
C GLU A 63 7.07 3.81 -5.97
N TYR A 64 6.98 2.49 -6.15
CA TYR A 64 5.91 1.90 -6.95
C TYR A 64 4.55 2.10 -6.28
N GLU A 65 3.58 2.55 -7.06
CA GLU A 65 2.19 2.53 -6.63
C GLU A 65 1.74 1.10 -6.31
N ARG A 66 0.96 0.96 -5.23
CA ARG A 66 0.45 -0.34 -4.76
C ARG A 66 -0.32 -1.09 -5.84
N VAL A 67 -1.00 -0.36 -6.72
CA VAL A 67 -1.67 -0.91 -7.90
C VAL A 67 -0.87 -0.55 -9.14
N GLN A 68 -0.49 -1.55 -9.92
CA GLN A 68 0.04 -1.37 -11.27
C GLN A 68 -0.96 -1.87 -12.28
N CYS A 69 -0.98 -1.25 -13.46
CA CYS A 69 -1.82 -1.68 -14.56
C CYS A 69 -1.03 -1.71 -15.87
N ASP A 70 -1.26 -2.74 -16.67
CA ASP A 70 -0.80 -2.85 -18.05
C ASP A 70 -1.99 -3.23 -18.94
N GLY A 71 -2.37 -2.32 -19.82
CA GLY A 71 -3.60 -2.41 -20.60
C GLY A 71 -4.83 -2.62 -19.71
N ASN A 72 -5.49 -3.76 -19.85
CA ASN A 72 -6.67 -4.12 -19.06
C ASN A 72 -6.37 -4.96 -17.81
N LYS A 73 -5.11 -5.30 -17.53
CA LYS A 73 -4.68 -6.11 -16.39
C LYS A 73 -4.16 -5.20 -15.30
N CYS A 74 -4.71 -5.29 -14.10
CA CYS A 74 -4.21 -4.58 -12.93
C CYS A 74 -3.84 -5.58 -11.83
N TRP A 75 -2.82 -5.30 -11.04
CA TRP A 75 -2.36 -6.16 -9.94
C TRP A 75 -1.79 -5.36 -8.78
N CYS A 76 -1.70 -5.97 -7.61
CA CYS A 76 -1.00 -5.39 -6.48
C CYS A 76 0.51 -5.58 -6.61
N THR A 77 1.29 -4.60 -6.19
CA THR A 77 2.74 -4.69 -6.08
C THR A 77 3.23 -4.45 -4.65
N ASN A 78 4.41 -4.99 -4.34
CA ASN A 78 5.15 -4.62 -3.14
C ASN A 78 6.00 -3.36 -3.38
N LYS A 79 6.68 -2.88 -2.33
CA LYS A 79 7.56 -1.69 -2.39
C LYS A 79 8.66 -1.75 -3.46
N HIS A 80 8.99 -2.94 -3.95
CA HIS A 80 10.00 -3.16 -4.99
C HIS A 80 9.39 -3.28 -6.39
N GLY A 81 8.08 -3.06 -6.56
CA GLY A 81 7.39 -3.19 -7.84
C GLY A 81 7.04 -4.62 -8.23
N ASN A 82 7.34 -5.61 -7.38
CA ASN A 82 7.03 -7.00 -7.69
C ASN A 82 5.54 -7.27 -7.54
N LYS A 83 4.95 -7.91 -8.56
CA LYS A 83 3.57 -8.36 -8.55
C LYS A 83 3.31 -9.38 -7.44
N ILE A 84 2.27 -9.12 -6.64
CA ILE A 84 1.76 -10.06 -5.64
C ILE A 84 0.99 -11.17 -6.38
N LYS A 85 1.36 -12.43 -6.14
CA LYS A 85 0.71 -13.59 -6.78
C LYS A 85 -0.79 -13.62 -6.45
N GLY A 86 -1.61 -13.99 -7.41
CA GLY A 86 -3.07 -14.05 -7.26
C GLY A 86 -3.80 -12.70 -7.25
N SER A 87 -3.09 -11.56 -7.27
CA SER A 87 -3.73 -10.23 -7.21
C SER A 87 -4.16 -9.66 -8.57
N GLN A 88 -3.89 -10.36 -9.68
CA GLN A 88 -4.23 -9.83 -11.01
C GLN A 88 -5.73 -9.91 -11.27
N VAL A 89 -6.30 -8.79 -11.69
CA VAL A 89 -7.69 -8.67 -12.15
C VAL A 89 -7.73 -7.99 -13.51
N HIS A 90 -8.87 -8.11 -14.19
CA HIS A 90 -9.14 -7.38 -15.43
C HIS A 90 -10.14 -6.25 -15.18
N LEU A 91 -9.91 -5.11 -15.83
CA LEU A 91 -10.86 -3.98 -15.81
C LEU A 91 -12.27 -4.43 -16.23
N PRO A 92 -13.34 -3.86 -15.64
CA PRO A 92 -13.35 -2.70 -14.73
C PRO A 92 -13.02 -3.03 -13.27
N LYS A 93 -12.75 -4.30 -12.92
CA LYS A 93 -12.39 -4.68 -11.55
C LYS A 93 -11.03 -4.06 -11.18
N ARG A 94 -10.93 -3.51 -9.97
CA ARG A 94 -9.67 -3.03 -9.39
C ARG A 94 -9.20 -4.00 -8.31
N PRO A 95 -7.90 -4.31 -8.23
CA PRO A 95 -7.39 -5.21 -7.21
C PRO A 95 -7.43 -4.51 -5.85
N VAL A 96 -7.84 -5.25 -4.81
CA VAL A 96 -7.81 -4.76 -3.43
C VAL A 96 -6.40 -5.01 -2.90
N CYS A 97 -5.65 -3.93 -2.70
CA CYS A 97 -4.27 -3.97 -2.26
C CYS A 97 -4.18 -3.48 -0.81
N ASP A 98 -4.76 -4.25 0.10
CA ASP A 98 -4.68 -3.90 1.52
C ASP A 98 -3.23 -3.84 1.96
N ALA A 99 -2.87 -2.73 2.61
CA ALA A 99 -1.50 -2.52 3.06
C ALA A 99 -1.06 -3.59 4.06
N ALA A 100 -2.04 -4.25 4.69
CA ALA A 100 -1.92 -5.30 5.68
C ALA A 100 -2.92 -6.44 5.39
N VAL A 101 -2.67 -7.25 4.36
CA VAL A 101 -2.84 -8.69 4.61
C VAL A 101 -1.64 -9.07 5.47
N LYS A 102 -1.67 -8.70 6.77
CA LYS A 102 -1.09 -9.59 7.77
C LYS A 102 -1.60 -10.97 7.43
N ALA A 103 -0.83 -12.00 7.73
CA ALA A 103 -1.40 -13.32 7.91
C ALA A 103 -2.65 -13.22 8.81
N VAL A 104 -3.83 -12.92 8.24
CA VAL A 104 -5.09 -13.45 8.70
C VAL A 104 -5.06 -14.85 8.13
N GLU A 105 -4.19 -15.63 8.76
CA GLU A 105 -4.43 -17.00 9.11
C GLU A 105 -5.74 -17.52 8.50
N VAL A 106 -5.58 -18.23 7.37
CA VAL A 106 -6.59 -19.13 6.81
C VAL A 106 -6.71 -20.34 7.76
N THR A 107 -7.03 -20.08 9.03
CA THR A 107 -7.21 -21.07 10.10
C THR A 107 -8.58 -20.94 10.77
N THR A 108 -9.33 -19.86 10.56
CA THR A 108 -10.57 -19.60 11.35
C THR A 108 -11.85 -19.51 10.52
N LEU A 109 -12.00 -20.32 9.46
CA LEU A 109 -13.32 -20.62 8.86
C LEU A 109 -13.60 -22.12 8.70
N LYS A 110 -12.94 -22.97 9.50
CA LYS A 110 -13.43 -24.33 9.83
C LYS A 110 -14.13 -24.31 11.19
N LYS A 111 -15.22 -23.57 11.34
CA LYS A 111 -16.26 -23.92 12.32
C LYS A 111 -17.57 -23.25 11.94
N ILE A 112 -18.21 -23.90 10.98
CA ILE A 112 -19.65 -23.89 10.79
C ILE A 112 -20.26 -24.06 12.19
N VAL A 113 -20.89 -23.01 12.73
CA VAL A 113 -21.67 -23.13 13.95
C VAL A 113 -22.87 -24.01 13.62
N ALA A 114 -22.83 -25.22 14.13
CA ALA A 114 -23.97 -26.11 14.32
C ALA A 114 -23.86 -26.70 15.74
N PRO A 115 -25.00 -27.00 16.40
CA PRO A 115 -25.25 -26.60 17.78
C PRO A 115 -25.13 -27.74 18.80
N GLN A 116 -25.46 -27.41 20.05
CA GLN A 116 -25.72 -28.28 21.22
C GLN A 116 -24.53 -28.52 22.17
N ILE A 117 -24.42 -27.66 23.20
CA ILE A 117 -23.91 -28.09 24.51
C ILE A 117 -25.01 -27.85 25.54
N THR A 118 -25.57 -28.98 25.93
CA THR A 118 -26.47 -29.30 27.04
C THR A 118 -26.24 -28.52 28.34
N THR A 119 -27.33 -27.91 28.83
CA THR A 119 -27.80 -27.89 30.23
C THR A 119 -26.85 -28.35 31.33
N THR A 120 -26.53 -27.49 32.32
CA THR A 120 -26.46 -27.88 33.75
C THR A 120 -26.65 -26.66 34.67
N THR A 121 -27.87 -26.56 35.20
CA THR A 121 -28.26 -26.25 36.59
C THR A 121 -27.78 -24.97 37.30
N ALA A 122 -28.75 -24.09 37.54
CA ALA A 122 -28.68 -22.95 38.45
C ALA A 122 -28.45 -23.37 39.91
N LYS A 123 -27.59 -22.63 40.63
CA LYS A 123 -27.64 -22.50 42.09
C LYS A 123 -27.82 -21.05 42.46
N THR A 124 -29.00 -20.74 43.00
CA THR A 124 -29.37 -19.53 43.70
C THR A 124 -28.63 -19.46 45.05
N VAL A 125 -27.94 -18.35 45.34
CA VAL A 125 -27.49 -18.04 46.69
C VAL A 125 -27.81 -16.58 47.02
N THR A 126 -28.42 -16.43 48.19
CA THR A 126 -29.25 -15.36 48.71
C THR A 126 -28.46 -14.13 49.16
N VAL A 127 -29.04 -12.94 48.93
CA VAL A 127 -28.54 -11.63 49.38
C VAL A 127 -28.79 -11.44 50.88
N LYS A 128 -27.79 -10.91 51.62
CA LYS A 128 -27.98 -10.23 52.92
C LYS A 128 -27.36 -8.84 52.86
N GLY A 129 -28.19 -7.81 52.93
CA GLY A 129 -27.77 -6.42 53.04
C GLY A 129 -27.46 -5.99 54.47
N VAL A 130 -26.55 -5.01 54.64
CA VAL A 130 -26.41 -4.16 55.84
C VAL A 130 -25.99 -2.73 55.40
N LEU A 131 -26.60 -1.76 56.08
CA LEU A 131 -26.73 -0.30 55.93
C LEU A 131 -25.43 0.56 55.74
N PRO A 132 -25.59 1.86 55.40
CA PRO A 132 -24.54 2.77 54.93
C PRO A 132 -23.81 3.47 56.09
N LYS A 133 -22.56 3.90 55.86
CA LYS A 133 -21.88 4.92 56.68
C LYS A 133 -21.39 6.09 55.84
N LYS A 134 -21.69 7.27 56.39
CA LYS A 134 -21.69 8.63 55.85
C LYS A 134 -20.31 9.14 55.37
N PRO A 135 -20.29 10.18 54.50
CA PRO A 135 -19.09 10.85 54.07
C PRO A 135 -18.51 11.70 55.21
N ASN A 136 -17.19 11.77 55.31
CA ASN A 136 -16.53 12.71 56.20
C ASN A 136 -15.54 13.57 55.41
N VAL A 137 -15.95 14.81 55.20
CA VAL A 137 -15.15 15.94 54.76
C VAL A 137 -14.29 16.40 55.93
N ARG A 138 -12.99 16.68 55.72
CA ARG A 138 -12.29 17.78 56.42
C ARG A 138 -10.89 18.06 55.85
N LYS A 139 -10.80 19.29 55.35
CA LYS A 139 -9.68 20.25 55.27
C LYS A 139 -8.42 19.86 54.50
#